data_AF-A0A957SJ34-F1
#
_entry.id   AF-A0A957SJ34-F1
#
_cell.length_a   1.000
_cell.length_b   1.000
_cell.length_c   1.000
_cell.angle_alpha   90.00
_cell.angle_beta   90.00
_cell.angle_gamma   90.00
#
_symmetry.space_group_name_H-M   'P 1'
#
loop_
_entity.id
_entity.type
_entity.pdbx_description
1 polymer ?
#
loop_
_entity_poly.entity_id
_entity_poly.type
_entity_poly.pdbx_seq_one_letter_code
_entity_poly.pdbx_strand_id
1 'polypeptide(L)'
;MQTLSIILFGVGGVGNALLRQIMEQREFHRAEYGLALRVVAVCDSNGAVIADSGELDNAVLGSILAHKESGGRLRTHAQGGPQGDLVGIVDIAGRDGAVVVDCTASDATVPALLFALDRGYKVVLANKVPLTVDLDVYHAITRAGATGDFTRHLGRSRWETTVGAGLPVIVTLNRLVASGDPVTRIAGTFSGTLGYVMTGLQQGKLLSEIVREAYDLGYTEPDPRDDLGGVDVARKALILARGLG
;
A
#
# COMPACT_ATOMS: atom_id res chain seq x y z
N MET A 1 -3.17 -26.61 3.16
CA MET A 1 -3.01 -25.30 3.80
C MET A 1 -2.03 -24.48 2.97
N GLN A 2 -2.48 -23.38 2.37
CA GLN A 2 -1.64 -22.49 1.59
C GLN A 2 -0.93 -21.52 2.54
N THR A 3 0.38 -21.34 2.37
CA THR A 3 1.17 -20.38 3.16
C THR A 3 1.64 -19.26 2.24
N LEU A 4 1.49 -18.01 2.66
CA LEU A 4 2.01 -16.83 1.97
C LEU A 4 3.00 -16.11 2.89
N SER A 5 4.22 -15.93 2.41
CA SER A 5 5.23 -15.11 3.09
C SER A 5 5.01 -13.65 2.76
N ILE A 6 4.89 -12.80 3.77
CA ILE A 6 4.60 -11.37 3.65
C ILE A 6 5.88 -10.58 3.98
N ILE A 7 6.34 -9.79 3.03
CA ILE A 7 7.37 -8.76 3.23
C ILE A 7 6.65 -7.42 3.23
N LEU A 8 6.65 -6.71 4.36
CA LEU A 8 5.93 -5.45 4.51
C LEU A 8 6.89 -4.26 4.43
N PHE A 9 6.68 -3.37 3.47
CA PHE A 9 7.33 -2.07 3.40
C PHE A 9 6.40 -0.99 3.96
N GLY A 10 6.87 -0.25 4.94
CA GLY A 10 6.13 0.82 5.59
C GLY A 10 5.30 0.34 6.76
N VAL A 11 5.66 0.79 7.96
CA VAL A 11 4.90 0.58 9.20
C VAL A 11 4.39 1.91 9.73
N GLY A 12 3.71 2.66 8.86
CA GLY A 12 2.91 3.84 9.21
C GLY A 12 1.48 3.45 9.60
N GLY A 13 0.52 4.36 9.48
CA GLY A 13 -0.89 4.09 9.84
C GLY A 13 -1.45 2.82 9.17
N VAL A 14 -1.30 2.70 7.84
CA VAL A 14 -1.79 1.54 7.08
C VAL A 14 -1.04 0.25 7.43
N GLY A 15 0.30 0.30 7.47
CA GLY A 15 1.12 -0.87 7.78
C GLY A 15 0.89 -1.41 9.19
N ASN A 16 0.75 -0.54 10.20
CA ASN A 16 0.40 -0.94 11.57
C ASN A 16 -0.98 -1.61 11.62
N ALA A 17 -1.99 -1.01 10.97
CA ALA A 17 -3.33 -1.58 10.92
C ALA A 17 -3.34 -2.95 10.24
N LEU A 18 -2.58 -3.11 9.15
CA LEU A 18 -2.44 -4.39 8.46
C LEU A 18 -1.79 -5.45 9.36
N LEU A 19 -0.71 -5.12 10.08
CA LEU A 19 -0.06 -6.06 11.00
C LEU A 19 -1.02 -6.51 12.13
N ARG A 20 -1.77 -5.58 12.71
CA ARG A 20 -2.81 -5.90 13.72
C ARG A 20 -3.86 -6.85 13.14
N GLN A 21 -4.40 -6.55 11.97
CA GLN A 21 -5.39 -7.39 11.31
C GLN A 21 -4.83 -8.79 11.00
N ILE A 22 -3.59 -8.88 10.51
CA ILE A 22 -2.94 -10.18 10.28
C ILE A 22 -2.89 -10.98 11.58
N MET A 23 -2.43 -10.37 12.68
CA MET A 23 -2.30 -11.03 13.99
C MET A 23 -3.65 -11.48 14.57
N GLU A 24 -4.64 -10.60 14.56
CA GLU A 24 -5.98 -10.83 15.12
C GLU A 24 -6.75 -11.89 14.32
N GLN A 25 -6.55 -11.94 13.00
CA GLN A 25 -7.30 -12.81 12.10
C GLN A 25 -6.54 -14.09 11.69
N ARG A 26 -5.39 -14.40 12.31
CA ARG A 26 -4.57 -15.58 11.93
C ARG A 26 -5.39 -16.87 11.98
N GLU A 27 -6.08 -17.13 13.09
CA GLU A 27 -6.86 -18.37 13.26
C GLU A 27 -8.06 -18.42 12.31
N PHE A 28 -8.74 -17.29 12.11
CA PHE A 28 -9.84 -17.20 11.15
C PHE A 28 -9.40 -17.54 9.73
N HIS A 29 -8.33 -16.93 9.22
CA HIS A 29 -7.79 -17.23 7.90
C HIS A 29 -7.33 -18.69 7.78
N ARG A 30 -6.74 -19.25 8.84
CA ARG A 30 -6.28 -20.64 8.87
C ARG A 30 -7.44 -21.63 8.83
N ALA A 31 -8.47 -21.42 9.66
CA ALA A 31 -9.59 -22.33 9.83
C ALA A 31 -10.57 -22.27 8.64
N GLU A 32 -10.95 -21.06 8.22
CA GLU A 32 -12.01 -20.87 7.22
C GLU A 32 -11.48 -20.90 5.78
N TYR A 33 -10.26 -20.41 5.55
CA TYR A 33 -9.69 -20.28 4.21
C TYR A 33 -8.46 -21.17 3.97
N GLY A 34 -8.03 -21.94 4.97
CA GLY A 34 -6.83 -22.78 4.85
C GLY A 34 -5.58 -21.96 4.54
N LEU A 35 -5.54 -20.68 4.93
CA LEU A 35 -4.53 -19.70 4.56
C LEU A 35 -3.71 -19.27 5.78
N ALA A 36 -2.39 -19.38 5.69
CA ALA A 36 -1.46 -18.87 6.68
C ALA A 36 -0.67 -17.68 6.11
N LEU A 37 -0.88 -16.49 6.69
CA LEU A 37 -0.12 -15.28 6.36
C LEU A 37 1.07 -15.17 7.32
N ARG A 38 2.28 -15.39 6.81
CA ARG A 38 3.52 -15.38 7.59
C ARG A 38 4.30 -14.13 7.32
N VAL A 39 4.39 -13.21 8.28
CA VAL A 39 5.22 -12.01 8.11
C VAL A 39 6.68 -12.41 8.27
N VAL A 40 7.49 -12.24 7.23
CA VAL A 40 8.91 -12.65 7.22
C VAL A 40 9.86 -11.47 7.31
N ALA A 41 9.42 -10.28 6.92
CA ALA A 41 10.17 -9.04 7.07
C ALA A 41 9.24 -7.84 7.17
N VAL A 42 9.66 -6.86 7.95
CA VAL A 42 8.95 -5.59 8.14
C VAL A 42 9.96 -4.46 8.06
N CYS A 43 9.70 -3.46 7.22
CA CYS A 43 10.60 -2.33 6.96
C CYS A 43 9.91 -1.00 7.24
N ASP A 44 10.64 -0.03 7.76
CA ASP A 44 10.27 1.38 7.71
C ASP A 44 11.30 2.17 6.89
N SER A 45 11.31 3.49 6.98
CA SER A 45 12.16 4.34 6.15
C SER A 45 13.67 4.15 6.34
N ASN A 46 14.13 3.55 7.45
CA ASN A 46 15.56 3.40 7.72
C ASN A 46 15.96 2.15 8.50
N GLY A 47 15.01 1.25 8.79
CA GLY A 47 15.32 -0.01 9.43
C GLY A 47 14.40 -1.14 9.00
N ALA A 48 14.83 -2.35 9.31
CA ALA A 48 14.08 -3.57 9.07
C ALA A 48 14.20 -4.53 10.24
N VAL A 49 13.16 -5.33 10.43
CA VAL A 49 13.18 -6.55 11.23
C VAL A 49 12.93 -7.71 10.27
N ILE A 50 13.82 -8.69 10.24
CA ILE A 50 13.75 -9.86 9.34
C ILE A 50 13.72 -11.10 10.21
N ALA A 51 12.88 -12.08 9.88
CA ALA A 51 12.83 -13.34 10.59
C ALA A 51 14.11 -14.16 10.31
N ASP A 52 14.80 -14.61 11.36
CA ASP A 52 15.97 -15.50 11.23
C ASP A 52 15.59 -16.84 10.59
N SER A 53 14.41 -17.37 10.94
CA SER A 53 13.83 -18.56 10.34
C SER A 53 12.31 -18.53 10.44
N GLY A 54 11.62 -19.03 9.42
CA GLY A 54 10.16 -19.15 9.43
C GLY A 54 9.43 -17.81 9.30
N GLU A 55 8.97 -17.24 10.40
CA GLU A 55 8.18 -16.01 10.46
C GLU A 55 8.46 -15.19 11.72
N LEU A 56 8.10 -13.91 11.70
CA LEU A 56 7.98 -13.07 12.88
C LEU A 56 6.72 -13.48 13.63
N ASP A 57 6.89 -14.00 14.85
CA ASP A 57 5.78 -14.41 15.70
C ASP A 57 4.99 -13.20 16.24
N ASN A 58 3.86 -13.46 16.89
CA ASN A 58 3.00 -12.42 17.43
C ASN A 58 3.66 -11.60 18.54
N ALA A 59 4.65 -12.15 19.27
CA ALA A 59 5.36 -11.40 20.31
C ALA A 59 6.29 -10.36 19.67
N VAL A 60 7.03 -10.74 18.62
CA VAL A 60 7.89 -9.83 17.86
C VAL A 60 7.05 -8.79 17.13
N LEU A 61 5.98 -9.19 16.46
CA LEU A 61 5.07 -8.25 15.79
C LEU A 61 4.42 -7.28 16.78
N GLY A 62 4.03 -7.75 17.97
CA GLY A 62 3.52 -6.91 19.05
C GLY A 62 4.54 -5.89 19.55
N SER A 63 5.81 -6.31 19.70
CA SER A 63 6.93 -5.43 20.06
C SER A 63 7.18 -4.36 18.99
N ILE A 64 7.13 -4.74 17.70
CA ILE A 64 7.24 -3.80 16.57
C ILE A 64 6.13 -2.75 16.65
N LEU A 65 4.87 -3.16 16.80
CA LEU A 65 3.72 -2.26 16.89
C LEU A 65 3.90 -1.25 18.05
N ALA A 66 4.21 -1.75 19.26
CA ALA A 66 4.42 -0.89 20.42
C ALA A 66 5.58 0.10 20.24
N HIS A 67 6.68 -0.35 19.61
CA HIS A 67 7.82 0.52 19.30
C HIS A 67 7.49 1.58 18.25
N LYS A 68 6.67 1.26 17.24
CA LYS A 68 6.22 2.23 16.25
C LYS A 68 5.25 3.25 16.85
N GLU A 69 4.38 2.82 17.77
CA GLU A 69 3.42 3.70 18.47
C GLU A 69 4.11 4.69 19.42
N SER A 70 5.25 4.31 20.00
CA SER A 70 6.08 5.24 20.78
C SER A 70 6.92 6.20 19.93
N GLY A 71 6.75 6.19 18.60
CA GLY A 71 7.52 7.00 17.65
C GLY A 71 8.89 6.42 17.27
N GLY A 72 9.17 5.19 17.70
CA GLY A 72 10.40 4.47 17.39
C GLY A 72 10.56 4.15 15.91
N ARG A 73 11.82 3.97 15.50
CA ARG A 73 12.21 3.50 14.16
C ARG A 73 12.70 2.07 14.25
N LEU A 74 12.47 1.25 13.23
CA LEU A 74 12.87 -0.16 13.27
C LEU A 74 14.38 -0.34 13.43
N ARG A 75 15.19 0.61 12.94
CA ARG A 75 16.66 0.57 13.13
C ARG A 75 17.12 0.55 14.60
N THR A 76 16.27 0.98 15.53
CA THR A 76 16.55 0.99 16.98
C THR A 76 15.70 -0.02 17.75
N HIS A 77 14.90 -0.84 17.06
CA HIS A 77 14.18 -1.94 17.69
C HIS A 77 15.15 -3.03 18.13
N ALA A 78 14.86 -3.77 19.21
CA ALA A 78 15.76 -4.78 19.77
C ALA A 78 16.16 -5.89 18.78
N GLN A 79 15.25 -6.23 17.86
CA GLN A 79 15.47 -7.20 16.77
C GLN A 79 15.62 -6.52 15.40
N GLY A 80 15.76 -5.20 15.39
CA GLY A 80 15.87 -4.44 14.16
C GLY A 80 17.32 -4.13 13.80
N GLY A 81 17.51 -3.77 12.54
CA GLY A 81 18.79 -3.31 12.02
C GLY A 81 18.59 -2.18 11.01
N PRO A 82 19.69 -1.50 10.62
CA PRO A 82 19.63 -0.51 9.55
C PRO A 82 19.19 -1.16 8.24
N GLN A 83 18.38 -0.43 7.48
CA GLN A 83 17.93 -0.83 6.15
C GLN A 83 18.27 0.29 5.17
N GLY A 84 18.99 -0.07 4.10
CA GLY A 84 19.34 0.84 3.00
C GLY A 84 19.08 0.25 1.61
N ASP A 85 18.72 -1.04 1.53
CA ASP A 85 18.48 -1.74 0.28
C ASP A 85 17.24 -2.63 0.41
N LEU A 86 16.10 -2.19 -0.13
CA LEU A 86 14.87 -2.98 -0.12
C LEU A 86 14.95 -4.18 -1.07
N VAL A 87 15.76 -4.12 -2.14
CA VAL A 87 15.96 -5.24 -3.06
C VAL A 87 16.63 -6.38 -2.31
N GLY A 88 17.69 -6.10 -1.56
CA GLY A 88 18.35 -7.06 -0.69
C GLY A 88 17.42 -7.67 0.36
N ILE A 89 16.48 -6.90 0.93
CA ILE A 89 15.46 -7.45 1.83
C ILE A 89 14.56 -8.46 1.10
N VAL A 90 14.08 -8.13 -0.09
CA VAL A 90 13.26 -9.06 -0.88
C VAL A 90 14.05 -10.32 -1.25
N ASP A 91 15.33 -10.16 -1.57
CA ASP A 91 16.19 -11.28 -1.93
C ASP A 91 16.39 -12.25 -0.75
N ILE A 92 16.73 -11.71 0.42
CA ILE A 92 17.06 -12.51 1.60
C ILE A 92 15.80 -13.10 2.26
N ALA A 93 14.73 -12.32 2.39
CA ALA A 93 13.50 -12.73 3.07
C ALA A 93 12.51 -13.46 2.14
N GLY A 94 12.61 -13.25 0.83
CA GLY A 94 11.70 -13.81 -0.17
C GLY A 94 11.76 -15.34 -0.22
N ARG A 95 10.60 -15.97 -0.38
CA ARG A 95 10.41 -17.42 -0.53
C ARG A 95 9.32 -17.67 -1.56
N ASP A 96 9.15 -18.91 -2.00
CA ASP A 96 8.10 -19.27 -2.95
C ASP A 96 6.72 -18.83 -2.44
N GLY A 97 5.97 -18.15 -3.31
CA GLY A 97 4.66 -17.59 -2.96
C GLY A 97 4.72 -16.29 -2.13
N ALA A 98 5.89 -15.66 -2.00
CA ALA A 98 6.02 -14.38 -1.30
C ALA A 98 5.14 -13.28 -1.91
N VAL A 99 4.69 -12.39 -1.03
CA VAL A 99 3.93 -11.20 -1.33
C VAL A 99 4.65 -10.01 -0.71
N VAL A 100 5.09 -9.08 -1.54
CA VAL A 100 5.65 -7.80 -1.10
C VAL A 100 4.51 -6.80 -0.99
N VAL A 101 4.30 -6.26 0.20
CA VAL A 101 3.24 -5.31 0.48
C VAL A 101 3.85 -3.92 0.67
N ASP A 102 3.51 -2.97 -0.19
CA ASP A 102 3.98 -1.59 -0.12
C ASP A 102 2.92 -0.67 0.48
N CYS A 103 3.12 -0.36 1.77
CA CYS A 103 2.38 0.62 2.55
C CYS A 103 3.19 1.90 2.79
N THR A 104 4.21 2.18 1.96
CA THR A 104 4.98 3.42 2.01
C THR A 104 4.31 4.55 1.22
N ALA A 105 4.98 5.70 1.13
CA ALA A 105 4.55 6.86 0.36
C ALA A 105 5.66 7.40 -0.57
N SER A 106 6.54 6.52 -1.05
CA SER A 106 7.73 6.89 -1.85
C SER A 106 7.88 5.98 -3.07
N ASP A 107 8.55 6.47 -4.11
CA ASP A 107 9.00 5.69 -5.27
C ASP A 107 10.27 4.86 -5.00
N ALA A 108 10.95 5.04 -3.86
CA ALA A 108 12.13 4.28 -3.49
C ALA A 108 11.88 2.75 -3.40
N THR A 109 10.63 2.32 -3.32
CA THR A 109 10.24 0.91 -3.33
C THR A 109 10.20 0.29 -4.73
N VAL A 110 10.16 1.10 -5.80
CA VAL A 110 10.00 0.63 -7.19
C VAL A 110 11.02 -0.45 -7.56
N PRO A 111 12.35 -0.28 -7.32
CA PRO A 111 13.32 -1.33 -7.67
C PRO A 111 13.02 -2.67 -6.98
N ALA A 112 12.63 -2.65 -5.71
CA ALA A 112 12.29 -3.86 -4.96
C ALA A 112 10.99 -4.50 -5.43
N LEU A 113 9.99 -3.70 -5.82
CA LEU A 113 8.74 -4.19 -6.40
C LEU A 113 8.97 -4.90 -7.74
N LEU A 114 9.76 -4.28 -8.63
CA LEU A 114 10.10 -4.89 -9.93
C LEU A 114 10.91 -6.16 -9.74
N PHE A 115 11.91 -6.13 -8.85
CA PHE A 115 12.69 -7.32 -8.52
C PHE A 115 11.83 -8.47 -7.96
N ALA A 116 10.88 -8.18 -7.09
CA ALA A 116 9.94 -9.18 -6.58
C ALA A 116 9.13 -9.82 -7.71
N LEU A 117 8.68 -9.01 -8.67
CA LEU A 117 7.94 -9.48 -9.83
C LEU A 117 8.81 -10.31 -10.78
N ASP A 118 10.08 -9.96 -10.98
CA ASP A 118 11.01 -10.79 -11.76
C ASP A 118 11.28 -12.14 -11.09
N ARG A 119 11.24 -12.19 -9.75
CA ARG A 119 11.37 -13.41 -8.94
C ARG A 119 10.15 -14.33 -8.94
N GLY A 120 9.06 -13.98 -9.62
CA GLY A 120 7.82 -14.76 -9.55
C GLY A 120 6.92 -14.41 -8.35
N TYR A 121 7.31 -13.46 -7.50
CA TYR A 121 6.52 -13.06 -6.33
C TYR A 121 5.34 -12.18 -6.73
N LYS A 122 4.47 -11.91 -5.75
CA LYS A 122 3.32 -11.02 -5.89
C LYS A 122 3.60 -9.69 -5.21
N VAL A 123 2.93 -8.63 -5.65
CA VAL A 123 2.99 -7.32 -5.02
C VAL A 123 1.59 -6.81 -4.67
N VAL A 124 1.48 -6.13 -3.53
CA VAL A 124 0.24 -5.47 -3.10
C VAL A 124 0.59 -4.05 -2.69
N LEU A 125 -0.08 -3.05 -3.28
CA LEU A 125 0.23 -1.65 -3.08
C LEU A 125 -0.93 -0.93 -2.39
N ALA A 126 -0.64 -0.28 -1.27
CA ALA A 126 -1.38 0.89 -0.79
C ALA A 126 -0.70 2.21 -1.21
N ASN A 127 0.58 2.12 -1.60
CA ASN A 127 1.35 3.22 -2.13
C ASN A 127 0.92 3.58 -3.57
N LYS A 128 0.51 4.83 -3.78
CA LYS A 128 0.11 5.37 -5.09
C LYS A 128 1.30 5.77 -5.96
N VAL A 129 2.44 6.10 -5.35
CA VAL A 129 3.57 6.74 -6.05
C VAL A 129 4.10 5.84 -7.18
N PRO A 130 4.39 4.54 -6.97
CA PRO A 130 4.84 3.64 -8.04
C PRO A 130 3.88 3.55 -9.23
N LEU A 131 2.58 3.81 -9.02
CA LEU A 131 1.57 3.74 -10.06
C LEU A 131 1.39 5.07 -10.83
N THR A 132 2.09 6.12 -10.42
CA THR A 132 1.94 7.49 -10.94
C THR A 132 3.25 8.15 -11.39
N VAL A 133 4.38 7.45 -11.22
CA VAL A 133 5.66 7.77 -11.89
C VAL A 133 5.60 7.39 -13.38
N ASP A 134 6.71 7.04 -14.01
CA ASP A 134 6.77 6.67 -15.43
C ASP A 134 5.76 5.58 -15.83
N LEU A 135 5.23 5.72 -17.05
CA LEU A 135 4.23 4.78 -17.58
C LEU A 135 4.80 3.36 -17.70
N ASP A 136 6.10 3.23 -18.02
CA ASP A 136 6.78 1.94 -18.09
C ASP A 136 6.84 1.24 -16.74
N VAL A 137 7.08 1.99 -15.65
CA VAL A 137 7.02 1.45 -14.28
C VAL A 137 5.60 1.00 -13.95
N TYR A 138 4.59 1.82 -14.27
CA TYR A 138 3.19 1.42 -14.09
C TYR A 138 2.87 0.13 -14.86
N HIS A 139 3.28 0.02 -16.12
CA HIS A 139 3.07 -1.19 -16.91
C HIS A 139 3.83 -2.39 -16.32
N ALA A 140 5.09 -2.21 -15.93
CA ALA A 140 5.88 -3.27 -15.33
C ALA A 140 5.26 -3.77 -14.01
N ILE A 141 4.71 -2.88 -13.18
CA ILE A 141 4.04 -3.26 -11.92
C ILE A 141 2.67 -3.89 -12.18
N THR A 142 1.83 -3.29 -13.02
CA THR A 142 0.42 -3.70 -13.17
C THR A 142 0.22 -4.82 -14.18
N ARG A 143 1.19 -5.05 -15.07
CA ARG A 143 1.22 -6.14 -16.06
C ARG A 143 2.30 -7.19 -15.77
N ALA A 144 3.06 -7.00 -14.69
CA ALA A 144 4.20 -7.81 -14.25
C ALA A 144 4.27 -9.26 -14.78
N GLY A 145 5.32 -9.69 -15.50
CA GLY A 145 6.62 -9.06 -15.84
C GLY A 145 7.11 -9.44 -17.26
N ALA A 146 7.97 -8.60 -17.85
CA ALA A 146 8.37 -8.54 -19.27
C ALA A 146 8.97 -9.87 -19.82
N THR A 147 8.83 -10.23 -21.10
CA THR A 147 9.20 -9.46 -22.30
C THR A 147 8.30 -9.80 -23.49
N GLY A 148 7.61 -8.79 -24.05
CA GLY A 148 6.99 -8.88 -25.38
C GLY A 148 5.48 -9.12 -25.44
N ASP A 149 4.83 -9.51 -24.34
CA ASP A 149 3.36 -9.68 -24.30
C ASP A 149 2.69 -8.53 -23.53
N PHE A 150 1.80 -7.80 -24.20
CA PHE A 150 1.03 -6.69 -23.64
C PHE A 150 -0.21 -7.16 -22.84
N THR A 151 -0.32 -8.47 -22.55
CA THR A 151 -1.45 -9.06 -21.84
C THR A 151 -1.49 -8.64 -20.36
N ARG A 152 -2.68 -8.24 -19.88
CA ARG A 152 -2.89 -7.79 -18.49
C ARG A 152 -2.92 -8.99 -17.53
N HIS A 153 -1.82 -9.26 -16.82
CA HIS A 153 -1.75 -10.28 -15.77
C HIS A 153 -2.09 -9.74 -14.38
N LEU A 154 -3.39 -9.49 -14.12
CA LEU A 154 -3.89 -8.97 -12.83
C LEU A 154 -3.74 -9.94 -11.63
N GLY A 155 -3.18 -11.13 -11.86
CA GLY A 155 -3.00 -12.16 -10.82
C GLY A 155 -1.82 -11.93 -9.88
N ARG A 156 -0.85 -11.09 -10.28
CA ARG A 156 0.42 -10.92 -9.55
C ARG A 156 0.53 -9.60 -8.80
N SER A 157 -0.31 -8.63 -9.14
CA SER A 157 -0.28 -7.30 -8.55
C SER A 157 -1.68 -6.86 -8.13
N ARG A 158 -1.82 -6.27 -6.94
CA ARG A 158 -3.07 -5.68 -6.45
C ARG A 158 -2.80 -4.28 -5.90
N TRP A 159 -3.71 -3.34 -6.14
CA TRP A 159 -3.56 -1.96 -5.66
C TRP A 159 -4.90 -1.31 -5.28
N GLU A 160 -5.84 -2.11 -4.79
CA GLU A 160 -7.21 -1.69 -4.51
C GLU A 160 -7.28 -0.44 -3.64
N THR A 161 -6.47 -0.40 -2.58
CA THR A 161 -6.52 0.67 -1.58
C THR A 161 -5.93 2.00 -2.05
N THR A 162 -5.33 2.04 -3.24
CA THR A 162 -4.77 3.27 -3.81
C THR A 162 -5.85 4.26 -4.27
N VAL A 163 -7.05 3.78 -4.62
CA VAL A 163 -8.19 4.60 -5.00
C VAL A 163 -9.46 4.07 -4.33
N GLY A 164 -10.14 4.92 -3.56
CA GLY A 164 -11.36 4.51 -2.85
C GLY A 164 -11.13 3.80 -1.51
N ALA A 165 -9.88 3.70 -1.04
CA ALA A 165 -9.52 3.06 0.23
C ALA A 165 -10.07 1.62 0.32
N GLY A 166 -11.07 1.36 1.16
CA GLY A 166 -11.69 0.02 1.27
C GLY A 166 -12.76 -0.28 0.21
N LEU A 167 -13.12 0.70 -0.62
CA LEU A 167 -14.16 0.53 -1.64
C LEU A 167 -13.61 -0.23 -2.86
N PRO A 168 -14.41 -1.11 -3.50
CA PRO A 168 -13.98 -1.94 -4.62
C PRO A 168 -13.92 -1.16 -5.95
N VAL A 169 -13.14 -0.09 -6.01
CA VAL A 169 -13.02 0.78 -7.20
C VAL A 169 -12.15 0.14 -8.27
N ILE A 170 -10.93 -0.29 -7.93
CA ILE A 170 -9.94 -0.80 -8.89
C ILE A 170 -10.39 -2.15 -9.45
N VAL A 171 -10.89 -3.05 -8.60
CA VAL A 171 -11.43 -4.34 -9.05
C VAL A 171 -12.63 -4.16 -9.98
N THR A 172 -13.50 -3.18 -9.71
CA THR A 172 -14.66 -2.88 -10.59
C THR A 172 -14.19 -2.36 -11.94
N LEU A 173 -13.27 -1.39 -11.94
CA LEU A 173 -12.67 -0.86 -13.17
C LEU A 173 -12.02 -1.97 -14.01
N ASN A 174 -11.19 -2.80 -13.38
CA ASN A 174 -10.50 -3.90 -14.05
C ASN A 174 -11.48 -4.93 -14.61
N ARG A 175 -12.59 -5.21 -13.93
CA ARG A 175 -13.64 -6.12 -14.43
C ARG A 175 -14.35 -5.54 -15.66
N LEU A 176 -14.73 -4.27 -15.64
CA LEU A 176 -15.35 -3.59 -16.79
C LEU A 176 -14.43 -3.58 -18.02
N VAL A 177 -13.15 -3.26 -17.82
CA VAL A 177 -12.19 -3.28 -18.93
C VAL A 177 -11.98 -4.73 -19.45
N ALA A 178 -11.93 -5.72 -18.56
CA ALA A 178 -11.76 -7.12 -18.94
C ALA A 178 -13.00 -7.71 -19.63
N SER A 179 -14.21 -7.22 -19.35
CA SER A 179 -15.45 -7.61 -20.07
C SER A 179 -15.60 -6.90 -21.42
N GLY A 180 -14.76 -5.90 -21.72
CA GLY A 180 -14.88 -5.07 -22.92
C GLY A 180 -15.94 -3.97 -22.79
N ASP A 181 -16.42 -3.68 -21.59
CA ASP A 181 -17.39 -2.62 -21.35
C ASP A 181 -16.71 -1.23 -21.47
N PRO A 182 -17.22 -0.33 -22.34
CA PRO A 182 -16.64 0.99 -22.50
C PRO A 182 -17.00 1.89 -21.30
N VAL A 183 -15.99 2.29 -20.53
CA VAL A 183 -16.16 3.26 -19.44
C VAL A 183 -16.09 4.68 -20.01
N THR A 184 -17.24 5.35 -20.07
CA THR A 184 -17.35 6.70 -20.68
C THR A 184 -17.09 7.84 -19.69
N ARG A 185 -17.28 7.60 -18.39
CA ARG A 185 -17.09 8.60 -17.34
C ARG A 185 -16.81 7.94 -15.99
N ILE A 186 -15.87 8.49 -15.25
CA ILE A 186 -15.69 8.24 -13.81
C ILE A 186 -15.88 9.58 -13.09
N ALA A 187 -16.76 9.60 -12.08
CA ALA A 187 -17.04 10.77 -11.27
C ALA A 187 -17.19 10.36 -9.80
N GLY A 188 -16.70 11.20 -8.89
CA GLY A 188 -16.78 10.94 -7.45
C GLY A 188 -15.92 11.90 -6.63
N THR A 189 -16.00 11.75 -5.31
CA THR A 189 -15.17 12.50 -4.36
C THR A 189 -13.90 11.73 -4.07
N PHE A 190 -12.76 12.27 -4.48
CA PHE A 190 -11.47 11.59 -4.41
C PHE A 190 -10.65 11.94 -3.16
N SER A 191 -11.04 12.96 -2.40
CA SER A 191 -10.37 13.37 -1.16
C SER A 191 -11.41 13.66 -0.07
N GLY A 192 -11.25 13.00 1.08
CA GLY A 192 -12.09 13.23 2.25
C GLY A 192 -11.89 14.64 2.80
N THR A 193 -10.63 15.09 2.89
CA THR A 193 -10.24 16.42 3.37
C THR A 193 -10.84 17.53 2.50
N LEU A 194 -10.70 17.43 1.17
CA LEU A 194 -11.33 18.39 0.26
C LEU A 194 -12.86 18.31 0.33
N GLY A 195 -13.44 17.11 0.42
CA GLY A 195 -14.89 16.94 0.60
C GLY A 195 -15.41 17.64 1.86
N TYR A 196 -14.70 17.50 2.98
CA TYR A 196 -15.00 18.15 4.25
C TYR A 196 -14.90 19.68 4.14
N VAL A 197 -13.79 20.18 3.59
CA VAL A 197 -13.56 21.62 3.39
C VAL A 197 -14.64 22.23 2.50
N MET A 198 -14.95 21.61 1.37
CA MET A 198 -15.97 22.09 0.43
C MET A 198 -17.38 22.08 1.06
N THR A 199 -17.69 21.07 1.88
CA THR A 199 -18.95 21.01 2.62
C THR A 199 -19.09 22.18 3.59
N GLY A 200 -18.02 22.51 4.33
CA GLY A 200 -18.01 23.67 5.23
C GLY A 200 -18.17 24.99 4.49
N LEU A 201 -17.53 25.15 3.32
CA LEU A 201 -17.67 26.36 2.50
C LEU A 201 -19.10 26.53 1.98
N GLN A 202 -19.75 25.44 1.56
CA GLN A 202 -21.16 25.46 1.15
C GLN A 202 -22.11 25.87 2.29
N GLN A 203 -21.72 25.62 3.54
CA GLN A 203 -22.45 26.05 4.74
C GLN A 203 -22.14 27.51 5.14
N GLY A 204 -21.29 28.22 4.39
CA GLY A 204 -20.95 29.62 4.64
C GLY A 204 -19.85 29.86 5.67
N LYS A 205 -19.15 28.80 6.14
CA LYS A 205 -17.97 28.94 7.02
C LYS A 205 -16.78 29.55 6.27
N LEU A 206 -15.88 30.25 6.97
CA LEU A 206 -14.66 30.76 6.36
C LEU A 206 -13.66 29.62 6.09
N LEU A 207 -12.96 29.67 4.96
CA LEU A 207 -11.95 28.66 4.60
C LEU A 207 -10.93 28.43 5.73
N SER A 208 -10.44 29.51 6.34
CA SER A 208 -9.45 29.43 7.42
C SER A 208 -9.97 28.73 8.68
N GLU A 209 -11.28 28.80 8.95
CA GLU A 209 -11.89 28.14 10.10
C GLU A 209 -12.00 26.64 9.84
N ILE A 210 -12.50 26.25 8.66
CA ILE A 210 -12.71 24.86 8.29
C ILE A 210 -11.38 24.11 8.18
N VAL A 211 -10.33 24.75 7.63
CA VAL A 211 -9.00 24.14 7.53
C VAL A 211 -8.39 23.92 8.91
N ARG A 212 -8.58 24.85 9.85
CA ARG A 212 -8.14 24.65 11.25
C ARG A 212 -8.92 23.54 11.92
N GLU A 213 -10.25 23.52 11.75
CA GLU A 213 -11.11 22.45 12.27
C GLU A 213 -10.70 21.07 11.72
N ALA A 214 -10.45 20.98 10.41
CA ALA A 214 -9.99 19.75 9.77
C ALA A 214 -8.61 19.31 10.28
N TYR A 215 -7.70 20.25 10.55
CA TYR A 215 -6.40 19.96 11.15
C TYR A 215 -6.55 19.43 12.59
N ASP A 216 -7.35 20.09 13.41
CA ASP A 216 -7.59 19.71 14.81
C ASP A 216 -8.26 18.33 14.92
N LEU A 217 -9.12 17.98 13.95
CA LEU A 217 -9.75 16.65 13.84
C LEU A 217 -8.83 15.59 13.23
N GLY A 218 -7.64 15.95 12.77
CA GLY A 218 -6.69 15.05 12.11
C GLY A 218 -7.12 14.60 10.71
N TYR A 219 -7.94 15.40 10.01
CA TYR A 219 -8.36 15.14 8.63
C TYR A 219 -7.36 15.64 7.60
N THR A 220 -6.43 16.52 7.98
CA THR A 220 -5.34 16.97 7.11
C THR A 220 -4.05 16.27 7.45
N GLU A 221 -3.13 16.24 6.49
CA GLU A 221 -1.71 16.03 6.76
C GLU A 221 -1.13 17.15 7.67
N PRO A 222 0.07 16.98 8.27
CA PRO A 222 0.71 18.02 9.08
C PRO A 222 0.86 19.36 8.36
N ASP A 223 0.98 19.33 7.03
CA ASP A 223 0.83 20.50 6.17
C ASP A 223 -0.46 20.37 5.33
N PRO A 224 -1.52 21.14 5.66
CA PRO A 224 -2.79 21.09 4.93
C PRO A 224 -2.68 21.38 3.43
N ARG A 225 -1.59 22.01 2.98
CA ARG A 225 -1.36 22.27 1.55
C ARG A 225 -1.21 21.00 0.74
N ASP A 226 -0.76 19.90 1.35
CA ASP A 226 -0.59 18.63 0.65
C ASP A 226 -1.94 18.04 0.21
N ASP A 227 -2.98 18.21 1.03
CA ASP A 227 -4.35 17.85 0.69
C ASP A 227 -5.00 18.86 -0.27
N LEU A 228 -4.86 20.15 0.06
CA LEU A 228 -5.51 21.23 -0.69
C LEU A 228 -4.92 21.44 -2.09
N GLY A 229 -3.65 21.08 -2.28
CA GLY A 229 -2.94 21.14 -3.57
C GLY A 229 -3.46 20.12 -4.60
N GLY A 230 -4.32 19.18 -4.20
CA GLY A 230 -4.98 18.26 -5.12
C GLY A 230 -4.07 17.19 -5.74
N VAL A 231 -2.81 17.08 -5.31
CA VAL A 231 -1.85 16.10 -5.83
C VAL A 231 -2.32 14.67 -5.58
N ASP A 232 -2.88 14.39 -4.41
CA ASP A 232 -3.47 13.07 -4.10
C ASP A 232 -4.66 12.75 -5.01
N VAL A 233 -5.52 13.73 -5.28
CA VAL A 233 -6.64 13.59 -6.23
C VAL A 233 -6.12 13.31 -7.64
N ALA A 234 -5.11 14.05 -8.09
CA ALA A 234 -4.48 13.86 -9.40
C ALA A 234 -3.87 12.46 -9.53
N ARG A 235 -3.19 11.96 -8.49
CA ARG A 235 -2.65 10.59 -8.46
C ARG A 235 -3.76 9.54 -8.60
N LYS A 236 -4.85 9.67 -7.84
CA LYS A 236 -5.99 8.75 -7.92
C LYS A 236 -6.63 8.76 -9.31
N ALA A 237 -6.82 9.94 -9.89
CA ALA A 237 -7.35 10.09 -11.24
C ALA A 237 -6.42 9.47 -12.29
N LEU A 238 -5.10 9.66 -12.17
CA LEU A 238 -4.11 9.08 -13.08
C LEU A 238 -4.09 7.55 -13.00
N ILE A 239 -4.19 6.96 -11.81
CA ILE A 239 -4.27 5.49 -11.63
C ILE A 239 -5.50 4.93 -12.37
N LEU A 240 -6.65 5.59 -12.24
CA LEU A 240 -7.87 5.19 -12.94
C LEU A 240 -7.75 5.35 -14.46
N ALA A 241 -7.22 6.50 -14.91
CA ALA A 241 -7.02 6.77 -16.33
C ALA A 241 -6.10 5.73 -16.98
N ARG A 242 -4.97 5.40 -16.35
CA ARG A 242 -4.06 4.33 -16.82
C ARG A 242 -4.71 2.96 -16.82
N GLY A 243 -5.63 2.70 -15.88
CA GLY A 243 -6.40 1.46 -15.83
C GLY A 243 -7.35 1.28 -17.01
N LEU A 244 -7.82 2.38 -17.62
CA LEU A 244 -8.72 2.35 -18.78
C LEU A 244 -8.02 1.98 -20.09
N GLY A 245 -6.72 2.24 -20.20
CA GLY A 245 -5.95 2.08 -21.44
C GLY A 245 -5.53 3.43 -22.00
#